data_AF-A0A1W1CI99-F1
#
_entry.id   AF-A0A1W1CI99-F1
#
_cell.length_a   1.000
_cell.length_b   1.000
_cell.length_c   1.000
_cell.angle_alpha   90.00
_cell.angle_beta   90.00
_cell.angle_gamma   90.00
#
_symmetry.space_group_name_H-M   'P 1'
#
loop_
_entity.id
_entity.type
_entity.pdbx_description
1 polymer ?
#
loop_
_entity_poly.entity_id
_entity_poly.type
_entity_poly.pdbx_seq_one_letter_code
_entity_poly.pdbx_strand_id
1 'polypeptide(L)' 'MAQVPEDVGCSNEKCVEAPNCQRTVIFEDKTAREVKCFGGTEAKGCGKFLPKK' A
#
# COMPACT_ATOMS: atom_id res chain seq x y z
N MET A 1 -8.35 13.03 -9.40
CA MET A 1 -8.47 12.00 -8.34
C MET A 1 -7.40 12.29 -7.30
N ALA A 2 -7.75 12.48 -6.03
CA ALA A 2 -6.77 12.80 -5.00
C ALA A 2 -5.65 11.75 -5.01
N GLN A 3 -4.41 12.20 -5.25
CA GLN A 3 -3.22 11.37 -5.07
C GLN A 3 -3.12 11.07 -3.59
N VAL A 4 -3.07 9.78 -3.26
CA VAL A 4 -2.86 9.38 -1.87
C VAL A 4 -1.39 9.67 -1.57
N PRO A 5 -1.06 10.39 -0.50
CA PRO A 5 0.33 10.67 -0.15
C PRO A 5 1.18 9.39 -0.04
N GLU A 6 2.47 9.49 -0.39
CA GLU A 6 3.41 8.36 -0.40
C GLU A 6 3.75 7.86 1.01
N ASP A 7 3.59 8.72 2.03
CA ASP A 7 3.79 8.45 3.46
C ASP A 7 2.58 7.77 4.14
N VAL A 8 1.55 7.39 3.37
CA VAL A 8 0.40 6.61 3.87
C VAL A 8 0.62 5.12 3.62
N GLY A 9 0.70 4.34 4.69
CA GLY A 9 0.90 2.89 4.64
C GLY A 9 -0.35 2.12 4.20
N CYS A 10 -0.12 0.91 3.69
CA CYS A 10 -1.16 -0.02 3.24
C CYS A 10 -1.12 -1.31 4.04
N SER A 11 -2.14 -1.56 4.86
CA SER A 11 -2.28 -2.82 5.62
C SER A 11 -3.06 -3.90 4.85
N ASN A 12 -3.17 -3.80 3.53
CA ASN A 12 -3.87 -4.80 2.72
C ASN A 12 -2.96 -6.01 2.47
N GLU A 13 -2.99 -6.97 3.39
CA GLU A 13 -2.30 -8.27 3.30
C GLU A 13 -2.78 -9.14 2.13
N LYS A 14 -3.98 -8.88 1.60
CA LYS A 14 -4.58 -9.63 0.49
C LYS A 14 -4.21 -9.06 -0.88
N CYS A 15 -3.47 -7.95 -0.94
CA CYS A 15 -3.07 -7.35 -2.20
C CYS A 15 -1.94 -8.16 -2.83
N VAL A 16 -2.15 -8.70 -4.04
CA VAL A 16 -1.10 -9.45 -4.77
C VAL A 16 0.18 -8.65 -4.99
N GLU A 17 0.06 -7.32 -5.11
CA GLU A 17 1.18 -6.40 -5.28
C GLU A 17 1.76 -5.86 -3.97
N ALA A 18 1.24 -6.30 -2.80
CA ALA A 18 1.81 -5.94 -1.48
C ALA A 18 3.34 -6.13 -1.40
N PRO A 19 3.94 -7.26 -1.85
CA PRO A 19 5.39 -7.46 -1.83
C PRO A 19 6.17 -6.52 -2.76
N ASN A 20 5.51 -5.82 -3.69
CA ASN A 20 6.12 -4.85 -4.60
C ASN A 20 5.73 -3.40 -4.27
N CYS A 21 4.97 -3.17 -3.19
CA CYS A 21 4.38 -1.88 -2.86
C CYS A 21 5.12 -1.20 -1.70
N GLN A 22 5.63 0.01 -1.93
CA GLN A 22 6.25 0.87 -0.93
C GLN A 22 5.29 1.17 0.24
N ARG A 23 3.97 1.22 0.00
CA ARG A 23 2.98 1.44 1.07
C ARG A 23 2.95 0.30 2.08
N THR A 24 3.16 -0.92 1.61
CA THR A 24 3.25 -2.08 2.50
C THR A 24 4.54 -2.01 3.30
N VAL A 25 5.66 -1.62 2.67
CA VAL A 25 6.95 -1.42 3.37
C VAL A 25 6.83 -0.43 4.52
N ILE A 26 6.33 0.79 4.28
CA ILE A 26 6.21 1.80 5.34
C ILE A 26 5.19 1.41 6.43
N PHE A 27 4.23 0.54 6.10
CA PHE A 27 3.31 -0.05 7.07
C PHE A 27 4.04 -1.08 7.96
N GLU A 28 4.80 -2.00 7.36
CA GLU A 28 5.60 -3.01 8.06
C GLU A 28 6.71 -2.38 8.91
N ASP A 29 7.38 -1.36 8.37
CA ASP A 29 8.44 -0.60 9.03
C ASP A 29 7.89 0.36 10.10
N LYS A 30 6.57 0.52 10.21
CA LYS A 30 5.89 1.47 11.10
C LYS A 30 6.36 2.93 10.92
N THR A 31 6.81 3.26 9.71
CA THR A 31 7.24 4.61 9.31
C THR A 31 6.13 5.39 8.60
N ALA A 32 5.00 4.74 8.32
CA ALA A 32 3.82 5.38 7.76
C ALA A 32 3.22 6.41 8.73
N ARG A 33 2.89 7.60 8.20
CA ARG A 33 2.15 8.64 8.93
C ARG A 33 0.74 8.19 9.32
N GLU A 34 0.09 7.51 8.39
CA GLU A 34 -1.26 6.94 8.55
C GLU A 34 -1.28 5.58 7.87
N VAL A 35 -2.07 4.64 8.41
CA VAL A 35 -2.27 3.31 7.81
C VAL A 35 -3.69 3.21 7.31
N LYS A 36 -3.87 2.81 6.05
CA LYS A 36 -5.19 2.57 5.46
C LYS A 36 -5.20 1.23 4.75
N CYS A 37 -6.33 0.56 4.75
CA CYS A 37 -6.52 -0.60 3.89
C CYS A 37 -7.01 -0.11 2.52
N PHE A 38 -6.11 -0.02 1.55
CA PHE A 38 -6.51 0.26 0.18
C PHE A 38 -7.12 -1.01 -0.40
N GLY A 39 -8.32 -0.89 -1.00
CA GLY A 39 -8.98 -2.02 -1.65
C GLY A 39 -8.08 -2.68 -2.69
N GLY A 40 -8.36 -3.94 -3.01
CA GLY A 40 -7.50 -4.79 -3.82
C GLY A 40 -7.71 -6.23 -3.36
N THR A 41 -7.59 -7.18 -4.26
CA THR A 41 -7.79 -8.60 -4.01
C THR A 41 -6.55 -9.39 -4.37
N GLU A 42 -6.53 -10.66 -4.00
CA GLU A 42 -5.45 -11.60 -4.30
C GLU A 42 -5.28 -11.81 -5.82
N ALA A 43 -6.28 -11.44 -6.62
CA ALA A 43 -6.24 -11.52 -8.09
C ALA A 43 -6.00 -10.16 -8.78
N LYS A 44 -6.28 -9.03 -8.09
CA LYS A 44 -6.16 -7.69 -8.66
C LYS A 44 -5.55 -6.77 -7.61
N GLY A 45 -4.33 -6.29 -7.88
CA GLY A 45 -3.64 -5.33 -7.00
C GLY A 45 -4.47 -4.09 -6.68
N CYS A 46 -4.02 -3.30 -5.70
CA CYS A 46 -4.73 -2.09 -5.31
C CYS A 46 -4.57 -0.96 -6.34
N GLY A 47 -5.61 -0.17 -6.58
CA GLY A 47 -5.55 1.01 -7.47
C GLY A 47 -4.71 2.17 -6.91
N LYS A 48 -4.03 1.95 -5.78
CA LYS A 48 -3.13 2.89 -5.09
C LYS A 48 -1.73 2.32 -4.95
N PHE A 49 -1.39 1.37 -5.82
CA PHE A 49 -0.06 0.77 -5.90
C PHE A 49 1.01 1.86 -5.99
N LEU A 50 2.04 1.72 -5.16
CA LEU A 50 3.19 2.59 -5.12
C LEU A 50 4.42 1.68 -5.25
N PRO A 51 5.12 1.67 -6.39
CA PRO A 51 6.26 0.78 -6.57
C PRO A 51 7.34 1.04 -5.52
N LYS A 52 7.98 -0.02 -5.02
CA LYS A 52 9.18 0.09 -4.19
C LYS A 52 10.28 0.83 -4.97
N LYS A 53 11.02 1.69 -4.26
CA LYS A 53 12.25 2.31 -4.79
C LYS A 53 13.44 1.36 -4.67
#